data_AF-A0A9Q2PA45-F1
#
_entry.id   AF-A0A9Q2PA45-F1
#
_cell.length_a   1.000
_cell.length_b   1.000
_cell.length_c   1.000
_cell.angle_alpha   90.00
_cell.angle_beta   90.00
_cell.angle_gamma   90.00
#
_symmetry.space_group_name_H-M   'P 1'
#
loop_
_entity.id
_entity.type
_entity.pdbx_description
1 polymer ?
#
loop_
_entity_poly.entity_id
_entity_poly.type
_entity_poly.pdbx_seq_one_letter_code
_entity_poly.pdbx_strand_id
1 'polypeptide(L)'
;MQPYIKVSTKKYTWGGVVSEFLDSMRRDFDARMTAHEGMLAHLGLHLTDLDASLLVVELKATFGACGACHCPKTCLEWQTGSDDGPPPWCHKSGTFLTLIEAYATLAAKKTGRG
;
A
#
# COMPACT_ATOMS: atom_id res chain seq x y z
N MET A 1 -26.95 42.99 -15.37
CA MET A 1 -25.50 43.13 -15.64
C MET A 1 -24.83 43.55 -14.34
N GLN A 2 -24.20 42.61 -13.62
CA GLN A 2 -23.44 42.91 -12.40
C GLN A 2 -21.95 43.07 -12.75
N PRO A 3 -21.23 44.01 -12.10
CA PRO A 3 -19.84 44.31 -12.46
C PRO A 3 -18.87 43.25 -11.90
N TYR A 4 -17.89 42.92 -12.74
CA TYR A 4 -16.77 42.02 -12.43
C TYR A 4 -15.96 42.50 -11.22
N ILE A 5 -15.86 41.66 -10.19
CA ILE A 5 -14.97 41.88 -9.05
C ILE A 5 -13.54 41.53 -9.48
N LYS A 6 -12.64 42.49 -9.26
CA LYS A 6 -11.20 42.47 -9.57
C LYS A 6 -10.54 41.14 -9.24
N VAL A 7 -9.97 40.51 -10.28
CA VAL A 7 -8.99 39.43 -10.15
C VAL A 7 -7.77 40.01 -9.42
N SER A 8 -7.61 39.66 -8.15
CA SER A 8 -6.41 39.97 -7.39
C SER A 8 -5.24 39.24 -8.02
N THR A 9 -4.30 40.00 -8.57
CA THR A 9 -3.00 39.54 -9.09
C THR A 9 -2.19 38.89 -7.97
N LYS A 10 -2.40 37.59 -7.75
CA LYS A 10 -1.47 36.78 -6.96
C LYS A 10 -0.23 36.52 -7.80
N LYS A 11 0.88 37.14 -7.38
CA LYS A 11 2.23 36.87 -7.89
C LYS A 11 2.57 35.41 -7.59
N TYR A 12 2.80 34.62 -8.63
CA TYR A 12 3.34 33.26 -8.50
C TYR A 12 4.84 33.36 -8.26
N THR A 13 5.25 33.23 -6.99
CA THR A 13 6.66 33.01 -6.65
C THR A 13 7.01 31.57 -6.97
N TRP A 14 7.96 31.37 -7.89
CA TRP A 14 8.59 30.09 -8.25
C TRP A 14 9.46 29.57 -7.10
N GLY A 15 8.80 29.14 -6.02
CA GLY A 15 9.38 28.62 -4.78
C GLY A 15 8.29 28.26 -3.78
N GLY A 16 7.16 27.75 -4.30
CA GLY A 16 5.90 27.63 -3.57
C GLY A 16 5.90 26.43 -2.65
N VAL A 17 5.66 26.69 -1.36
CA VAL A 17 5.18 25.72 -0.37
C VAL A 17 4.08 24.89 -1.02
N VAL A 18 4.36 23.61 -1.27
CA VAL A 18 3.32 22.64 -1.59
C VAL A 18 2.34 22.69 -0.42
N SER A 19 1.05 22.91 -0.72
CA SER A 19 0.00 23.10 0.30
C SER A 19 0.12 22.04 1.40
N GLU A 20 0.09 22.43 2.67
CA GLU A 20 0.17 21.50 3.83
C GLU A 20 -0.83 20.33 3.71
N PHE A 21 -1.95 20.58 3.03
CA PHE A 21 -2.94 19.58 2.65
C PHE A 21 -2.38 18.50 1.71
N LEU A 22 -1.72 18.87 0.62
CA LEU A 22 -1.11 17.93 -0.33
C LEU A 22 0.05 17.16 0.32
N ASP A 23 0.84 17.83 1.16
CA ASP A 23 1.88 17.17 1.94
C ASP A 23 1.29 16.16 2.94
N SER A 24 0.13 16.48 3.53
CA SER A 24 -0.59 15.54 4.39
C SER A 24 -1.10 14.33 3.59
N MET A 25 -1.68 14.53 2.42
CA MET A 25 -2.13 13.43 1.54
C MET A 25 -0.97 12.54 1.12
N ARG A 26 0.19 13.13 0.79
CA ARG A 26 1.40 12.38 0.44
C ARG A 26 1.86 11.50 1.61
N ARG A 27 1.98 12.06 2.82
CA ARG A 27 2.39 11.28 4.01
C ARG A 27 1.41 10.14 4.31
N ASP A 28 0.12 10.39 4.11
CA ASP A 28 -0.94 9.40 4.32
C ASP A 28 -0.83 8.24 3.32
N PHE A 29 -0.56 8.56 2.05
CA PHE A 29 -0.28 7.60 1.00
C PHE A 29 0.99 6.79 1.28
N ASP A 30 2.10 7.49 1.56
CA ASP A 30 3.40 6.87 1.85
C ASP A 30 3.29 5.89 3.03
N ALA A 31 2.57 6.24 4.09
CA ALA A 31 2.36 5.35 5.23
C ALA A 31 1.60 4.05 4.86
N ARG A 32 0.63 4.11 3.95
CA ARG A 32 -0.09 2.92 3.46
C ARG A 32 0.78 2.07 2.55
N MET A 33 1.58 2.71 1.70
CA MET A 33 2.55 2.02 0.84
C MET A 33 3.58 1.27 1.67
N THR A 34 4.21 1.95 2.62
CA THR A 34 5.18 1.33 3.54
C THR A 34 4.54 0.21 4.35
N ALA A 35 3.29 0.37 4.80
CA ALA A 35 2.59 -0.69 5.51
C ALA A 35 2.29 -1.89 4.62
N HIS A 36 1.96 -1.69 3.34
CA HIS A 36 1.74 -2.79 2.39
C HIS A 36 3.04 -3.53 2.09
N GLU A 37 4.10 -2.82 1.72
CA GLU A 37 5.42 -3.38 1.42
C GLU A 37 6.02 -4.11 2.63
N GLY A 38 5.94 -3.48 3.81
CA GLY A 38 6.39 -4.09 5.06
C GLY A 38 5.61 -5.34 5.42
N MET A 39 4.30 -5.40 5.11
CA MET A 39 3.52 -6.61 5.31
C MET A 39 3.97 -7.74 4.38
N LEU A 40 4.25 -7.44 3.10
CA LEU A 40 4.76 -8.46 2.18
C LEU A 40 6.11 -9.02 2.66
N ALA A 41 7.00 -8.14 3.14
CA ALA A 41 8.29 -8.55 3.69
C ALA A 41 8.14 -9.38 4.97
N HIS A 42 7.28 -8.95 5.90
CA HIS A 42 7.00 -9.65 7.15
C HIS A 42 6.45 -11.07 6.89
N LEU A 43 5.61 -11.23 5.86
CA LEU A 43 5.07 -12.53 5.44
C LEU A 43 6.05 -13.39 4.63
N GLY A 44 7.30 -12.92 4.42
CA GLY A 44 8.31 -13.63 3.63
C GLY A 44 7.99 -13.72 2.13
N LEU A 45 7.12 -12.84 1.61
CA LEU A 45 6.68 -12.84 0.22
C LEU A 45 7.70 -12.09 -0.66
N HIS A 46 8.81 -12.75 -0.99
CA HIS A 46 9.83 -12.23 -1.89
C HIS A 46 9.44 -12.45 -3.35
N LEU A 47 8.59 -11.55 -3.86
CA LEU A 47 8.07 -11.61 -5.23
C LEU A 47 9.09 -11.05 -6.22
N THR A 48 9.47 -11.86 -7.20
CA THR A 48 10.16 -11.36 -8.41
C THR A 48 9.16 -10.63 -9.32
N ASP A 49 9.64 -9.85 -10.29
CA ASP A 49 8.75 -9.22 -11.30
C ASP A 49 7.87 -10.25 -12.02
N LEU A 50 8.41 -11.43 -12.28
CA LEU A 50 7.66 -12.53 -12.89
C LEU A 50 6.57 -13.04 -11.93
N ASP A 51 6.89 -13.25 -10.65
CA ASP A 51 5.89 -13.67 -9.66
C ASP A 51 4.79 -12.63 -9.49
N ALA A 52 5.18 -11.35 -9.43
CA ALA A 52 4.25 -10.25 -9.32
C ALA A 52 3.28 -10.19 -10.52
N SER A 53 3.77 -10.48 -11.73
CA SER A 53 2.91 -10.53 -12.92
C SER A 53 1.89 -11.67 -12.89
N LEU A 54 2.26 -12.81 -12.29
CA LEU A 54 1.40 -13.99 -12.16
C LEU A 54 0.42 -13.89 -10.99
N LEU A 55 0.74 -13.08 -9.98
CA LEU A 55 -0.06 -12.86 -8.75
C LEU A 55 -0.70 -11.46 -8.72
N VAL A 56 -0.84 -10.82 -9.89
CA VAL A 56 -1.27 -9.42 -9.98
C VAL A 56 -2.68 -9.19 -9.41
N VAL A 57 -3.55 -10.21 -9.45
CA VAL A 57 -4.92 -10.11 -8.94
C VAL A 57 -4.90 -10.04 -7.41
N GLU A 58 -4.17 -10.95 -6.77
CA GLU A 58 -3.99 -11.04 -5.33
C GLU A 58 -3.22 -9.82 -4.79
N LEU A 59 -2.20 -9.37 -5.52
CA LEU A 59 -1.46 -8.16 -5.18
C LEU A 59 -2.32 -6.91 -5.24
N LYS A 60 -3.15 -6.75 -6.27
CA LYS A 60 -4.11 -5.63 -6.32
C LYS A 60 -5.12 -5.67 -5.18
N ALA A 61 -5.57 -6.87 -4.78
CA ALA A 61 -6.50 -7.02 -3.67
C ALA A 61 -5.88 -6.58 -2.34
N THR A 62 -4.64 -7.02 -2.04
CA THR A 62 -3.92 -6.59 -0.83
C THR A 62 -3.60 -5.09 -0.87
N PHE A 63 -3.23 -4.56 -2.03
CA PHE A 63 -2.99 -3.13 -2.22
C PHE A 63 -4.25 -2.30 -1.93
N GLY A 64 -5.39 -2.69 -2.49
CA GLY A 64 -6.67 -2.03 -2.24
C GLY A 64 -7.11 -2.12 -0.78
N ALA A 65 -6.85 -3.25 -0.11
CA ALA A 65 -7.11 -3.41 1.31
C ALA A 65 -6.30 -2.43 2.18
N CYS A 66 -5.00 -2.29 1.92
CA CYS A 66 -4.15 -1.32 2.61
C CYS A 66 -4.53 0.13 2.25
N GLY A 67 -4.86 0.40 1.00
CA GLY A 67 -5.31 1.71 0.51
C GLY A 67 -6.53 2.24 1.26
N ALA A 68 -7.50 1.36 1.52
CA ALA A 68 -8.73 1.67 2.24
C ALA A 68 -8.61 1.60 3.77
N CYS A 69 -7.45 1.23 4.31
CA CYS A 69 -7.27 1.05 5.75
C CYS A 69 -7.19 2.40 6.48
N HIS A 70 -7.87 2.49 7.63
CA HIS A 70 -7.85 3.68 8.50
C HIS A 70 -6.74 3.64 9.57
N CYS A 71 -6.07 2.51 9.75
CA CYS A 71 -5.05 2.30 10.78
C CYS A 71 -3.71 1.76 10.24
N PRO A 72 -3.08 2.38 9.22
CA PRO A 72 -1.82 1.89 8.66
C PRO A 72 -0.67 1.85 9.69
N LYS A 73 -0.67 2.76 10.67
CA LYS A 73 0.36 2.80 11.74
C LYS A 73 0.37 1.54 12.60
N THR A 74 -0.80 1.00 12.94
CA THR A 74 -0.91 -0.22 13.74
C THR A 74 -0.38 -1.43 12.97
N CYS A 75 -0.55 -1.45 11.64
CA CYS A 75 0.07 -2.48 10.80
C CYS A 75 1.60 -2.37 10.80
N LEU A 76 2.13 -1.15 10.73
CA LEU A 76 3.59 -0.92 10.79
C LEU A 76 4.18 -1.41 12.11
N GLU A 77 3.55 -1.11 13.24
CA GLU A 77 3.97 -1.60 14.55
C GLU A 77 3.94 -3.13 14.62
N TRP A 78 2.86 -3.75 14.13
CA TRP A 78 2.73 -5.22 14.08
C TRP A 78 3.88 -5.88 13.30
N GLN A 79 4.26 -5.32 12.14
CA GLN A 79 5.32 -5.84 11.29
C GLN A 79 6.71 -5.85 11.96
N THR A 80 6.91 -5.05 13.01
CA THR A 80 8.16 -5.04 13.79
C THR A 80 8.22 -6.15 14.84
N GLY A 81 7.09 -6.80 15.12
CA GLY A 81 7.01 -7.95 16.01
C GLY A 81 7.57 -9.23 15.40
N SER A 82 7.56 -10.30 16.19
CA SER A 82 7.94 -11.66 15.77
C SER A 82 6.73 -12.57 15.56
N ASP A 83 5.52 -12.01 15.56
CA ASP A 83 4.29 -12.76 15.35
C ASP A 83 4.20 -13.25 13.90
N ASP A 84 3.67 -14.45 13.70
CA ASP A 84 3.49 -15.02 12.36
C ASP A 84 2.20 -14.51 11.71
N GLY A 85 2.26 -14.25 10.41
CA GLY A 85 1.09 -14.01 9.57
C GLY A 85 0.51 -12.58 9.67
N PRO A 86 -0.64 -12.33 9.01
CA PRO A 86 -1.26 -11.02 9.04
C PRO A 86 -1.86 -10.71 10.42
N PRO A 87 -1.98 -9.42 10.79
CA PRO A 87 -2.49 -9.03 12.11
C PRO A 87 -3.88 -9.63 12.36
N PRO A 88 -4.15 -10.21 13.54
CA PRO A 88 -5.42 -10.89 13.82
C PRO A 88 -6.63 -9.94 13.82
N TRP A 89 -6.39 -8.66 14.09
CA TRP A 89 -7.40 -7.60 14.07
C TRP A 89 -7.59 -6.97 12.67
N CYS A 90 -6.80 -7.36 11.66
CA CYS A 90 -6.96 -6.83 10.31
C CYS A 90 -8.23 -7.40 9.66
N HIS A 91 -9.24 -6.56 9.45
CA HIS A 91 -10.51 -6.94 8.79
C HIS A 91 -10.33 -7.44 7.35
N LYS A 92 -9.18 -7.18 6.74
CA LYS A 92 -8.82 -7.60 5.38
C LYS A 92 -7.71 -8.63 5.36
N SER A 93 -7.39 -9.27 6.49
CA SER A 93 -6.35 -10.30 6.61
C SER A 93 -6.52 -11.44 5.59
N GLY A 94 -7.76 -11.81 5.25
CA GLY A 94 -8.06 -12.80 4.22
C GLY A 94 -7.45 -12.51 2.84
N THR A 95 -7.25 -11.24 2.48
CA THR A 95 -6.56 -10.89 1.22
C THR A 95 -5.09 -11.27 1.24
N PHE A 96 -4.43 -11.13 2.38
CA PHE A 96 -3.04 -11.56 2.57
C PHE A 96 -2.92 -13.08 2.64
N LEU A 97 -3.86 -13.75 3.32
CA LEU A 97 -3.90 -15.22 3.35
C LEU A 97 -4.05 -15.81 1.93
N THR A 98 -4.94 -15.23 1.12
CA THR A 98 -5.11 -15.63 -0.29
C THR A 98 -3.81 -15.45 -1.08
N LEU A 99 -3.10 -14.34 -0.88
CA LEU A 99 -1.81 -14.09 -1.54
C LEU A 99 -0.74 -15.11 -1.10
N ILE A 100 -0.67 -15.45 0.19
CA ILE A 100 0.26 -16.47 0.71
C ILE A 100 -0.01 -17.83 0.05
N GLU A 101 -1.27 -18.25 -0.03
CA GLU A 101 -1.66 -19.51 -0.67
C GLU A 101 -1.31 -19.54 -2.17
N ALA A 102 -1.58 -18.44 -2.87
CA ALA A 102 -1.27 -18.32 -4.29
C ALA A 102 0.25 -18.34 -4.54
N TYR A 103 1.03 -17.66 -3.69
CA TYR A 103 2.49 -17.65 -3.76
C TYR A 103 3.09 -19.03 -3.47
N ALA A 104 2.61 -19.74 -2.44
CA ALA A 104 3.02 -21.10 -2.14
C ALA A 104 2.71 -22.07 -3.30
N THR A 105 1.52 -21.93 -3.91
CA THR A 105 1.13 -22.69 -5.10
C THR A 105 2.05 -22.42 -6.29
N LEU A 106 2.42 -21.15 -6.50
CA LEU A 106 3.35 -20.77 -7.56
C LEU A 106 4.75 -21.34 -7.32
N ALA A 107 5.25 -21.27 -6.09
CA ALA A 107 6.54 -21.85 -5.70
C ALA A 107 6.58 -23.37 -5.92
N ALA A 108 5.53 -24.10 -5.51
CA ALA A 108 5.42 -25.54 -5.72
C ALA A 108 5.42 -25.93 -7.21
N LYS A 109 4.79 -25.12 -8.08
CA LYS A 109 4.82 -25.34 -9.55
C LYS A 109 6.22 -25.13 -10.14
N LYS A 110 7.04 -24.27 -9.56
CA LYS A 110 8.44 -24.08 -9.99
C LYS A 110 9.32 -25.25 -9.60
N THR A 111 9.10 -25.84 -8.43
CA THR A 111 9.91 -26.97 -7.93
C THR A 111 9.47 -28.32 -8.50
N GLY A 112 8.19 -28.49 -8.82
CA GLY A 112 7.63 -29.73 -9.39
C GLY A 112 7.82 -29.90 -10.90
N ARG A 113 8.51 -28.98 -11.56
CA ARG A 113 8.83 -29.02 -12.99
C ARG A 113 10.30 -29.43 -13.17
N GLY A 114 10.62 -30.64 -12.70
CA GLY A 114 11.91 -31.32 -12.86
C GLY A 114 11.75 -32.54 -13.74
#